data_AF-A0A127SNB9-F1
#
_entry.id   AF-A0A127SNB9-F1
#
_cell.length_a   1.000
_cell.length_b   1.000
_cell.length_c   1.000
_cell.angle_alpha   90.00
_cell.angle_beta   90.00
_cell.angle_gamma   90.00
#
_symmetry.space_group_name_H-M   'P 1'
#
loop_
_entity.id
_entity.type
_entity.pdbx_description
1 polymer ?
#
loop_
_entity_poly.entity_id
_entity_poly.type
_entity_poly.pdbx_seq_one_letter_code
_entity_poly.pdbx_strand_id
1 'polypeptide(L)'
;SQIFAANAAAPLTVAQGLQYFAACLPIALGGLISAIAQGKVAAASLNILAKKPDDWSKGMIFCITVEFYAILCLLASFLMLNGLK
;
A
#
# COMPACT_ATOMS: atom_id res chain seq x y z
N SER A 1 9.75 -1.12 -39.55
CA SER A 1 9.97 -2.35 -38.76
C SER A 1 10.59 -2.11 -37.38
N GLN A 2 10.70 -0.88 -36.89
CA GLN A 2 11.34 -0.55 -35.59
C GLN A 2 10.44 -0.80 -34.35
N ILE A 3 9.19 -1.24 -34.55
CA ILE A 3 8.23 -1.51 -33.47
C ILE A 3 8.35 -2.95 -32.93
N PHE A 4 8.98 -3.87 -33.67
CA PHE A 4 9.19 -5.25 -33.21
C PHE A 4 10.55 -5.48 -32.50
N ALA A 5 11.50 -4.55 -32.63
CA ALA A 5 12.80 -4.64 -31.95
C ALA A 5 12.80 -4.08 -30.52
N ALA A 6 11.75 -3.35 -30.12
CA ALA A 6 11.62 -2.80 -28.77
C ALA A 6 11.15 -3.83 -27.72
N ASN A 7 10.89 -5.08 -28.11
CA ASN A 7 10.45 -6.16 -27.22
C ASN A 7 11.50 -7.28 -27.04
N ALA A 8 12.74 -7.07 -27.47
CA ALA A 8 13.84 -7.76 -26.80
C ALA A 8 13.94 -7.09 -25.44
N ALA A 9 13.35 -7.70 -24.41
CA ALA A 9 13.45 -7.28 -23.02
C ALA A 9 14.82 -6.65 -22.81
N ALA A 10 14.87 -5.32 -22.66
CA ALA A 10 16.09 -4.62 -22.31
C ALA A 10 16.71 -5.44 -21.18
N PRO A 11 17.96 -5.91 -21.29
CA PRO A 11 18.50 -6.90 -20.38
C PRO A 11 18.37 -6.34 -18.98
N LEU A 12 17.32 -6.77 -18.28
CA LEU A 12 17.01 -6.28 -16.96
C LEU A 12 18.12 -6.87 -16.13
N THR A 13 19.14 -6.06 -15.87
CA THR A 13 20.26 -6.52 -15.06
C THR A 13 19.69 -6.97 -13.72
N VAL A 14 20.27 -7.99 -13.10
CA VAL A 14 19.83 -8.47 -11.77
C VAL A 14 19.74 -7.30 -10.77
N ALA A 15 20.58 -6.28 -10.95
CA ALA A 15 20.52 -5.01 -10.23
C ALA A 15 19.19 -4.25 -10.39
N GLN A 16 18.66 -4.11 -11.61
CA GLN A 16 17.35 -3.47 -11.84
C GLN A 16 16.20 -4.30 -11.26
N GLY A 17 16.25 -5.64 -11.39
CA GLY A 17 15.26 -6.52 -10.76
C GLY A 17 15.25 -6.40 -9.23
N LEU A 18 16.42 -6.30 -8.60
CA LEU A 18 16.55 -6.12 -7.16
C LEU A 18 16.08 -4.73 -6.69
N GLN A 19 16.27 -3.69 -7.50
CA GLN A 19 15.74 -2.35 -7.24
C GLN A 19 14.22 -2.32 -7.28
N TYR A 20 13.58 -3.00 -8.24
CA TYR A 20 12.12 -3.15 -8.27
C TYR A 20 11.61 -3.93 -7.06
N PHE A 21 12.28 -5.01 -6.66
CA PHE A 21 11.94 -5.75 -5.44
C PHE A 21 12.05 -4.87 -4.18
N ALA A 22 13.12 -4.10 -4.06
CA ALA A 22 13.31 -3.15 -2.95
C ALA A 22 12.27 -2.03 -2.96
N ALA A 23 11.85 -1.56 -4.13
CA ALA A 23 10.82 -0.51 -4.28
C ALA A 23 9.41 -0.99 -3.90
N CYS A 24 9.12 -2.30 -3.97
CA CYS A 24 7.86 -2.89 -3.54
C CYS A 24 7.80 -3.20 -2.03
N LEU A 25 8.96 -3.21 -1.35
CA LEU A 25 9.07 -3.51 0.07
C LEU A 25 8.29 -2.52 0.98
N PRO A 26 8.30 -1.19 0.73
CA PRO A 26 7.63 -0.22 1.59
C PRO A 26 6.12 -0.42 1.63
N ILE A 27 5.48 -0.72 0.49
CA ILE A 27 4.05 -1.04 0.44
C ILE A 27 3.75 -2.41 1.02
N ALA A 28 4.62 -3.42 0.82
CA ALA A 28 4.43 -4.73 1.41
C ALA A 28 4.43 -4.67 2.96
N LEU A 29 5.39 -3.94 3.54
CA LEU A 29 5.49 -3.79 5.00
C LEU A 29 4.46 -2.81 5.55
N GLY A 30 4.33 -1.64 4.94
CA GLY A 30 3.39 -0.60 5.37
C GLY A 30 1.93 -1.01 5.21
N GLY A 31 1.60 -1.69 4.11
CA GLY A 31 0.28 -2.24 3.85
C GLY A 31 -0.07 -3.39 4.80
N LEU A 32 0.87 -4.30 5.10
CA LEU A 32 0.62 -5.40 6.04
C LEU A 32 0.35 -4.89 7.46
N ILE A 33 1.16 -3.95 7.95
CA ILE A 33 0.98 -3.37 9.28
C ILE A 33 -0.34 -2.60 9.36
N SER A 34 -0.65 -1.81 8.33
CA SER A 34 -1.93 -1.11 8.23
C SER A 34 -3.13 -2.06 8.25
N ALA A 35 -3.08 -3.15 7.47
CA ALA A 35 -4.18 -4.12 7.39
C ALA A 35 -4.49 -4.78 8.74
N ILE A 36 -3.46 -5.12 9.53
CA ILE A 36 -3.63 -5.69 10.88
C ILE A 36 -4.32 -4.68 11.81
N ALA A 37 -3.88 -3.42 11.78
CA ALA A 37 -4.49 -2.37 12.58
C ALA A 37 -5.94 -2.14 12.15
N GLN A 38 -6.20 -2.04 10.84
CA GLN A 38 -7.52 -1.80 10.26
C GLN A 38 -8.52 -2.89 10.63
N GLY A 39 -8.12 -4.17 10.61
CA GLY A 39 -8.97 -5.27 11.07
C GLY A 39 -9.37 -5.15 12.55
N LYS A 40 -8.43 -4.73 13.42
CA LYS A 40 -8.71 -4.49 14.85
C LYS A 40 -9.65 -3.30 15.06
N VAL A 41 -9.42 -2.20 14.35
CA VAL A 41 -10.28 -1.00 14.47
C VAL A 41 -11.67 -1.27 13.93
N ALA A 42 -11.80 -2.02 12.82
CA ALA A 42 -13.09 -2.40 12.27
C ALA A 42 -13.91 -3.27 13.24
N ALA A 43 -13.29 -4.25 13.90
CA ALA A 43 -13.95 -5.07 14.92
C ALA A 43 -14.43 -4.23 16.12
N ALA A 44 -13.60 -3.29 16.59
CA ALA A 44 -13.98 -2.37 17.66
C ALA A 44 -15.12 -1.42 17.22
N SER A 45 -15.06 -0.92 15.98
CA SER A 45 -16.07 -0.04 15.39
C SER A 45 -17.43 -0.73 15.24
N LEU A 46 -17.44 -2.01 14.85
CA LEU A 46 -18.65 -2.82 14.79
C LEU A 46 -19.25 -3.06 16.18
N ASN A 47 -18.42 -3.30 17.21
CA ASN A 47 -18.89 -3.49 18.58
C ASN A 47 -19.54 -2.21 19.15
N ILE A 48 -18.97 -1.04 18.84
CA ILE A 48 -19.53 0.26 19.22
C ILE A 48 -20.85 0.51 18.50
N LEU A 49 -20.88 0.31 17.18
CA LEU A 49 -22.09 0.46 16.35
C LEU A 49 -23.24 -0.41 16.87
N ALA A 50 -22.96 -1.64 17.29
CA ALA A 50 -23.97 -2.57 17.82
C ALA A 50 -24.59 -2.12 19.16
N LYS A 51 -23.87 -1.34 19.97
CA LYS A 51 -24.35 -0.87 21.30
C LYS A 51 -24.90 0.56 21.27
N LYS A 52 -24.29 1.43 20.46
CA LYS A 52 -24.61 2.86 20.35
C LYS A 52 -24.41 3.30 18.90
N PRO A 53 -25.44 3.17 18.05
CA PRO A 53 -25.32 3.46 16.63
C PRO A 53 -24.98 4.92 16.34
N ASP A 54 -25.29 5.87 17.23
CA ASP A 54 -24.95 7.30 17.05
C ASP A 54 -23.43 7.59 17.10
N ASP A 55 -22.63 6.73 17.74
CA ASP A 55 -21.18 6.92 17.91
C ASP A 55 -20.33 6.22 16.82
N TRP A 56 -20.97 5.72 15.76
CA TRP A 56 -20.33 4.96 14.67
C TRP A 56 -19.20 5.70 13.95
N SER A 57 -19.33 7.02 13.82
CA SER A 57 -18.40 7.89 13.08
C SER A 57 -17.01 7.95 13.71
N LYS A 58 -16.93 7.83 15.04
CA LYS A 58 -15.66 7.82 15.79
C LYS A 58 -14.80 6.60 15.43
N GLY A 59 -15.42 5.42 15.32
CA GLY A 59 -14.71 4.20 14.93
C GLY A 59 -14.28 4.20 13.46
N MET A 60 -15.08 4.83 12.58
CA MET A 60 -14.73 5.01 11.17
C MET A 60 -13.49 5.89 10.99
N ILE A 61 -13.36 6.99 11.74
CA ILE A 61 -12.19 7.90 11.67
C ILE A 61 -10.88 7.18 12.03
N PHE A 62 -10.88 6.32 13.06
CA PHE A 62 -9.70 5.54 13.41
C PHE A 62 -9.33 4.53 12.31
N CYS A 63 -10.32 3.95 11.64
CA CYS A 63 -10.12 3.03 10.51
C CYS A 63 -9.51 3.75 9.29
N ILE A 64 -10.01 4.94 8.97
CA ILE A 64 -9.50 5.78 7.87
C ILE A 64 -8.06 6.24 8.13
N THR A 65 -7.72 6.52 9.38
CA THR A 65 -6.37 6.97 9.75
C THR A 65 -5.32 5.92 9.41
N VAL A 66 -5.59 4.65 9.69
CA VAL A 66 -4.64 3.56 9.37
C VAL A 66 -4.56 3.32 7.86
N GLU A 67 -5.68 3.43 7.15
CA GLU A 67 -5.74 3.38 5.68
C GLU A 67 -4.87 4.45 5.01
N PHE A 68 -4.88 5.68 5.53
CA PHE A 68 -4.07 6.78 5.00
C PHE A 68 -2.56 6.48 5.08
N TYR A 69 -2.09 5.77 6.11
CA TYR A 69 -0.70 5.33 6.20
C TYR A 69 -0.32 4.32 5.11
N ALA A 70 -1.23 3.39 4.75
CA ALA A 70 -0.99 2.47 3.63
C ALA A 70 -0.86 3.22 2.30
N ILE A 71 -1.68 4.25 2.09
CA ILE A 71 -1.62 5.10 0.89
C ILE A 71 -0.29 5.86 0.81
N LEU A 72 0.22 6.37 1.93
CA LEU A 72 1.54 7.02 1.96
C LEU A 72 2.68 6.03 1.63
N CYS A 73 2.62 4.79 2.12
CA CYS A 73 3.59 3.74 1.77
C CYS A 73 3.50 3.33 0.29
N LEU A 74 2.28 3.31 -0.27
CA LEU A 74 2.06 3.09 -1.70
C LEU A 74 2.69 4.22 -2.51
N LEU A 75 2.45 5.47 -2.11
CA LEU A 75 3.02 6.65 -2.76
C LEU A 75 4.55 6.63 -2.72
N ALA A 76 5.15 6.29 -1.57
CA ALA A 76 6.60 6.15 -1.44
C ALA A 76 7.17 5.05 -2.36
N SER A 77 6.49 3.90 -2.44
CA SER A 77 6.86 2.80 -3.36
C SER A 77 6.76 3.26 -4.83
N PHE A 78 5.69 3.98 -5.17
CA PHE A 78 5.46 4.52 -6.52
C PHE A 78 6.51 5.58 -6.90
N LEU A 79 6.94 6.41 -5.95
CA LEU A 79 7.98 7.41 -6.14
C LEU A 79 9.35 6.75 -6.36
N MET A 80 9.68 5.71 -5.58
CA MET A 80 10.90 4.91 -5.77
C MET A 80 10.93 4.23 -7.15
N LEU A 81 9.79 3.70 -7.61
CA LEU A 81 9.65 3.11 -8.95
C LEU A 81 9.84 4.13 -10.07
N ASN A 82 9.30 5.35 -9.93
CA ASN A 82 9.45 6.43 -10.94
C ASN A 82 10.82 7.12 -10.91
N GLY A 83 11.53 7.04 -9.78
CA GLY A 83 12.90 7.54 -9.64
C GLY A 83 13.94 6.63 -10.31
N LEU A 84 13.60 5.36 -10.55
CA LEU A 84 14.39 4.42 -11.32
C LEU A 84 14.24 4.74 -12.82
N LYS A 85 15.22 5.45 -13.39
CA LYS A 85 15.38 5.66 -14.84
C LYS A 85 16.60 4.91 -15.35
#